data_AF-A0AAV6H4X2-F1
#
_entry.id   AF-A0AAV6H4X2-F1
#
_cell.length_a   1.000
_cell.length_b   1.000
_cell.length_c   1.000
_cell.angle_alpha   90.00
_cell.angle_beta   90.00
_cell.angle_gamma   90.00
#
_symmetry.space_group_name_H-M   'P 1'
#
loop_
_entity.id
_entity.type
_entity.pdbx_description
1 polymer ?
#
loop_
_entity_poly.entity_id
_entity_poly.type
_entity_poly.pdbx_seq_one_letter_code
_entity_poly.pdbx_strand_id
1 'polypeptide(L)'
;MVYTMLLVFSIQYILFLLPQAIDSQLVSCYFKFDTDTGNCVSHIGDVTQDECCFNSQYGFKNENGECVSCRNASWSAWSPWGPCSVSCLKGVQQRRRRCDGIGKCNDSKNLGTLQTAVCEDQDCCPEQGGWGEWGAWQPCSVTCGKGVSRREKPCNNPPPKCGGGCDGPGQDTQSCETGVVCPTHGSWSDWGTWSPCLGTCRMEGATPPPRERRRTCTNPSPSSVPAGRPCQGPDTDTQDCYSLPICPTHGAWGAWSSLSECSVTCGVGLQSKTRKCNNPAPKYGGNACLGDHNAYAICIIQTHCPVDGEWGEWREWETCKKETYNRPISCTKKAGSQVRRRSCLFRDFGGKACDGLPVEHRLCYDIKHTTERPCEKPAHYTEWTEWGLCKPSCGADSKRRRDRLCVADIPEFEKTTYGDVYYSGLPRRKCSPILMGINKTQMEPCLNVPAC
;
A
#
# COMPACT_ATOMS: atom_id res chain seq x y z
N MET A 1 -18.55 60.08 -52.22
CA MET A 1 -18.76 59.29 -50.99
C MET A 1 -18.63 57.79 -51.28
N VAL A 2 -17.43 57.32 -51.64
CA VAL A 2 -17.12 55.86 -51.72
C VAL A 2 -15.67 55.56 -51.28
N TYR A 3 -14.78 56.56 -51.19
CA TYR A 3 -13.35 56.34 -50.89
C TYR A 3 -12.90 56.61 -49.44
N THR A 4 -13.82 56.95 -48.53
CA THR A 4 -13.52 57.16 -47.09
C THR A 4 -14.08 56.07 -46.17
N MET A 5 -14.66 55.01 -46.72
CA MET A 5 -15.26 53.87 -46.00
C MET A 5 -14.44 52.57 -46.13
N LEU A 6 -13.18 52.64 -46.59
CA LEU A 6 -12.31 51.47 -46.77
C LEU A 6 -11.04 51.50 -45.88
N LEU A 7 -10.84 52.54 -45.07
CA LEU A 7 -9.68 52.65 -44.16
C LEU A 7 -10.03 52.43 -42.68
N VAL A 8 -11.32 52.39 -42.32
CA VAL A 8 -11.76 52.13 -40.93
C VAL A 8 -11.99 50.64 -40.67
N PHE A 9 -12.24 49.84 -41.71
CA PHE A 9 -12.46 48.38 -41.56
C PHE A 9 -11.17 47.55 -41.51
N SER A 10 -10.03 48.12 -41.88
CA SER A 10 -8.72 47.43 -41.91
C SER A 10 -7.91 47.57 -40.61
N ILE A 11 -8.33 48.43 -39.68
CA ILE A 11 -7.67 48.61 -38.37
C ILE A 11 -8.41 47.85 -37.24
N GLN A 12 -9.70 47.51 -37.42
CA GLN A 12 -10.44 46.72 -36.44
C GLN A 12 -10.19 45.20 -36.52
N TYR A 13 -9.60 44.70 -37.61
CA TYR A 13 -9.33 43.27 -37.84
C TYR A 13 -7.88 42.84 -37.56
N ILE A 14 -6.99 43.77 -37.17
CA ILE A 14 -5.58 43.48 -36.87
C ILE A 14 -5.33 43.45 -35.33
N LEU A 15 -6.35 43.65 -34.50
CA LEU A 15 -6.25 43.59 -33.03
C LEU A 15 -6.89 42.34 -32.38
N PHE A 16 -7.17 41.28 -33.16
CA PHE A 16 -7.70 40.01 -32.65
C PHE A 16 -6.87 38.79 -33.08
N LEU A 17 -5.55 38.98 -33.22
CA LEU A 17 -4.57 37.89 -33.28
C LEU A 17 -3.52 38.08 -32.18
N LEU A 18 -3.99 38.27 -30.95
CA LEU A 18 -3.23 37.77 -29.81
C LEU A 18 -3.63 36.30 -29.66
N PRO A 19 -2.68 35.34 -29.67
CA PRO A 19 -3.01 33.98 -29.29
C PRO A 19 -3.63 34.07 -27.90
N GLN A 20 -4.88 33.65 -27.75
CA GLN A 20 -5.43 33.42 -26.43
C GLN A 20 -4.46 32.44 -25.78
N ALA A 21 -3.81 32.87 -24.70
CA ALA A 21 -3.11 31.95 -23.83
C ALA A 21 -4.14 30.90 -23.45
N ILE A 22 -3.97 29.68 -23.96
CA ILE A 22 -4.64 28.52 -23.40
C ILE A 22 -4.18 28.55 -21.96
N ASP A 23 -5.09 28.82 -21.04
CA ASP A 23 -4.86 28.68 -19.61
C ASP A 23 -4.65 27.18 -19.37
N SER A 24 -3.42 26.74 -19.65
CA SER A 24 -3.03 25.35 -19.56
C SER A 24 -2.94 25.05 -18.08
N GLN A 25 -4.02 24.51 -17.54
CA GLN A 25 -4.13 24.16 -16.14
C GLN A 25 -2.93 23.30 -15.73
N LEU A 26 -2.18 23.81 -14.74
CA LEU A 26 -1.03 23.11 -14.19
C LEU A 26 -1.53 21.94 -13.33
N VAL A 27 -0.89 20.79 -13.51
CA VAL A 27 -1.11 19.56 -12.75
C VAL A 27 0.16 19.19 -12.01
N SER A 28 0.03 18.65 -10.80
CA SER A 28 1.18 18.13 -10.07
C SER A 28 1.67 16.84 -10.71
N CYS A 29 2.86 16.88 -11.29
CA CYS A 29 3.47 15.80 -12.05
C CYS A 29 4.42 14.94 -11.19
N TYR A 30 4.49 13.65 -11.49
CA TYR A 30 5.24 12.64 -10.74
C TYR A 30 5.98 11.70 -11.69
N PHE A 31 7.20 11.30 -11.31
CA PHE A 31 8.05 10.45 -12.14
C PHE A 31 7.47 9.06 -12.41
N LYS A 32 6.53 8.60 -11.59
CA LYS A 32 5.96 7.26 -11.73
C LYS A 32 4.52 7.21 -11.26
N PHE A 33 3.68 6.58 -12.07
CA PHE A 33 2.41 6.03 -11.63
C PHE A 33 2.61 4.58 -11.16
N ASP A 34 2.28 4.28 -9.91
CA ASP A 34 2.28 2.91 -9.39
C ASP A 34 0.94 2.24 -9.70
N THR A 35 0.93 1.23 -10.56
CA THR A 35 -0.28 0.51 -10.98
C THR A 35 -0.89 -0.37 -9.90
N ASP A 36 -0.12 -0.79 -8.89
CA ASP A 36 -0.62 -1.66 -7.84
C ASP A 36 -1.39 -0.85 -6.80
N THR A 37 -0.82 0.29 -6.39
CA THR A 37 -1.43 1.18 -5.41
C THR A 37 -2.28 2.28 -6.04
N GLY A 38 -2.12 2.55 -7.35
CA GLY A 38 -2.72 3.64 -8.11
C GLY A 38 -2.37 5.01 -7.55
N ASN A 39 -1.18 5.12 -6.97
CA ASN A 39 -0.65 6.33 -6.39
C ASN A 39 0.48 6.89 -7.26
N CYS A 40 0.65 8.21 -7.18
CA CYS A 40 1.68 8.93 -7.88
C CYS A 40 2.91 9.01 -6.96
N VAL A 41 4.04 8.52 -7.42
CA VAL A 41 5.27 8.38 -6.63
C VAL A 41 6.34 9.32 -7.18
N SER A 42 7.11 9.92 -6.27
CA SER A 42 8.21 10.84 -6.59
C SER A 42 7.72 12.12 -7.30
N HIS A 43 7.22 13.07 -6.50
CA HIS A 43 6.74 14.37 -6.96
C HIS A 43 7.84 15.16 -7.66
N ILE A 44 7.52 15.71 -8.83
CA ILE A 44 8.39 16.57 -9.63
C ILE A 44 8.05 18.04 -9.36
N GLY A 45 6.77 18.39 -9.54
CA GLY A 45 6.26 19.75 -9.45
C GLY A 45 5.10 19.98 -10.42
N ASP A 46 4.61 21.22 -10.47
CA ASP A 46 3.45 21.60 -11.26
C ASP A 46 3.86 22.00 -12.69
N VAL A 47 3.33 21.29 -13.68
CA VAL A 47 3.55 21.50 -15.12
C VAL A 47 2.23 21.29 -15.86
N THR A 48 2.15 21.61 -17.15
CA THR A 48 0.93 21.30 -17.91
C THR A 48 0.73 19.78 -18.06
N GLN A 49 -0.51 19.34 -18.23
CA GLN A 49 -0.81 17.91 -18.38
C GLN A 49 -0.05 17.29 -19.57
N ASP A 50 -0.02 17.99 -20.71
CA ASP A 50 0.66 17.52 -21.91
C ASP A 50 2.18 17.39 -21.69
N GLU A 51 2.80 18.34 -21.00
CA GLU A 51 4.22 18.27 -20.63
C GLU A 51 4.51 17.12 -19.68
N CYS A 52 3.67 16.89 -18.66
CA CYS A 52 3.85 15.75 -17.76
C CYS A 52 3.75 14.42 -18.52
N CYS A 53 2.81 14.32 -19.46
CA CYS A 53 2.55 13.12 -20.24
C CYS A 53 3.45 12.96 -21.49
N PHE A 54 4.49 13.79 -21.65
CA PHE A 54 5.59 13.50 -22.57
C PHE A 54 6.30 12.18 -22.24
N ASN A 55 6.19 11.72 -20.99
CA ASN A 55 6.57 10.37 -20.59
C ASN A 55 5.33 9.59 -20.14
N SER A 56 4.96 8.54 -20.88
CA SER A 56 3.79 7.71 -20.58
C SER A 56 3.91 6.90 -19.28
N GLN A 57 5.10 6.82 -18.66
CA GLN A 57 5.28 6.19 -17.35
C GLN A 57 4.96 7.12 -16.18
N TYR A 58 4.83 8.42 -16.45
CA TYR A 58 4.54 9.42 -15.42
C TYR A 58 3.08 9.35 -14.99
N GLY A 59 2.82 9.94 -13.84
CA GLY A 59 1.48 10.16 -13.33
C GLY A 59 1.31 11.62 -12.95
N PHE A 60 0.08 12.10 -13.02
CA PHE A 60 -0.28 13.44 -12.57
C PHE A 60 -1.51 13.39 -11.67
N LYS A 61 -1.68 14.40 -10.82
CA LYS A 61 -2.93 14.57 -10.07
C LYS A 61 -3.88 15.47 -10.82
N ASN A 62 -5.12 15.01 -10.97
CA ASN A 62 -6.20 15.81 -11.55
C ASN A 62 -6.75 16.84 -10.53
N GLU A 63 -7.73 17.65 -10.93
CA GLU A 63 -8.38 18.66 -10.08
C GLU A 63 -8.98 18.08 -8.79
N ASN A 64 -9.41 16.81 -8.82
CA ASN A 64 -9.97 16.10 -7.67
C ASN A 64 -8.90 15.54 -6.72
N GLY A 65 -7.62 15.73 -7.04
CA GLY A 65 -6.49 15.17 -6.29
C GLY A 65 -6.25 13.68 -6.54
N GLU A 66 -6.96 13.07 -7.49
CA GLU A 66 -6.80 11.67 -7.87
C GLU A 66 -5.58 11.51 -8.78
N CYS A 67 -4.79 10.48 -8.52
CA CYS A 67 -3.63 10.17 -9.35
C CYS A 67 -4.07 9.46 -10.63
N VAL A 68 -3.64 9.99 -11.78
CA VAL A 68 -3.96 9.48 -13.11
C VAL A 68 -2.66 9.14 -13.83
N SER A 69 -2.64 7.96 -14.47
CA SER A 69 -1.53 7.52 -15.33
C SER A 69 -1.57 8.27 -16.66
N CYS A 70 -0.42 8.65 -17.20
CA CYS A 70 -0.31 9.20 -18.56
C CYS A 70 -0.51 8.14 -19.68
N ARG A 71 -0.79 6.88 -19.34
CA ARG A 71 -1.17 5.83 -20.30
C ARG A 71 -2.66 5.86 -20.64
N ASN A 72 -3.04 5.14 -21.69
CA ASN A 72 -4.44 4.88 -22.01
C ASN A 72 -5.13 4.06 -20.91
N ALA A 73 -6.42 4.31 -20.72
CA ALA A 73 -7.23 3.64 -19.71
C ALA A 73 -7.19 2.12 -19.83
N SER A 74 -6.72 1.45 -18.78
CA SER A 74 -6.66 0.00 -18.66
C SER A 74 -7.08 -0.44 -17.26
N TRP A 75 -7.58 -1.68 -17.14
CA TRP A 75 -7.95 -2.22 -15.84
C TRP A 75 -6.70 -2.52 -15.02
N SER A 76 -6.68 -2.04 -13.78
CA SER A 76 -5.68 -2.46 -12.79
C SER A 76 -5.78 -3.96 -12.52
N ALA A 77 -4.71 -4.53 -11.95
CA ALA A 77 -4.82 -5.84 -11.32
C ALA A 77 -5.91 -5.80 -10.23
N TRP A 78 -6.54 -6.94 -9.99
CA TRP A 78 -7.43 -7.08 -8.83
C TRP A 78 -6.61 -6.99 -7.55
N SER A 79 -7.13 -6.26 -6.57
CA SER A 79 -6.57 -6.29 -5.22
C SER A 79 -6.57 -7.74 -4.69
N PRO A 80 -5.71 -8.04 -3.70
CA PRO A 80 -5.93 -9.20 -2.85
C PRO A 80 -7.35 -9.19 -2.29
N TRP A 81 -7.86 -10.37 -1.94
CA TRP A 81 -9.12 -10.45 -1.21
C TRP A 81 -8.96 -9.78 0.16
N GLY A 82 -9.91 -8.92 0.51
CA GLY A 82 -10.01 -8.37 1.85
C GLY A 82 -10.40 -9.43 2.88
N PRO A 83 -10.40 -9.09 4.17
CA PRO A 83 -10.84 -10.00 5.22
C PRO A 83 -12.30 -10.44 4.99
N CYS A 84 -12.65 -11.61 5.53
CA CYS A 84 -14.03 -12.08 5.51
C CYS A 84 -14.94 -11.13 6.30
N SER A 85 -16.18 -10.95 5.86
CA SER A 85 -17.15 -10.05 6.51
C SER A 85 -17.46 -10.45 7.95
N VAL A 86 -17.22 -11.71 8.29
CA VAL A 86 -17.32 -12.28 9.64
C VAL A 86 -16.06 -13.11 9.91
N SER A 87 -15.59 -13.10 11.15
CA SER A 87 -14.44 -13.89 11.59
C SER A 87 -14.76 -15.37 11.84
N CYS A 88 -16.03 -15.75 11.72
CA CYS A 88 -16.53 -17.09 11.97
C CYS A 88 -17.78 -17.37 11.14
N LEU A 89 -18.04 -18.65 10.86
CA LEU A 89 -19.09 -19.11 9.95
C LEU A 89 -18.90 -18.53 8.53
N LYS A 90 -19.91 -18.70 7.68
CA LYS A 90 -19.87 -18.25 6.29
C LYS A 90 -20.05 -16.74 6.20
N GLY A 91 -19.06 -16.08 5.63
CA GLY A 91 -19.09 -14.68 5.28
C GLY A 91 -18.86 -14.45 3.80
N VAL A 92 -18.60 -13.19 3.47
CA VAL A 92 -18.11 -12.81 2.14
C VAL A 92 -16.89 -11.91 2.26
N GLN A 93 -15.95 -12.09 1.34
CA GLN A 93 -14.79 -11.23 1.16
C GLN A 93 -14.95 -10.46 -0.14
N GLN A 94 -14.39 -9.26 -0.17
CA GLN A 94 -14.47 -8.38 -1.33
C GLN A 94 -13.08 -8.06 -1.84
N ARG A 95 -12.96 -7.93 -3.16
CA ARG A 95 -11.79 -7.37 -3.81
C ARG A 95 -12.19 -6.37 -4.86
N ARG A 96 -11.32 -5.41 -5.12
CA ARG A 96 -11.60 -4.28 -6.02
C ARG A 96 -10.52 -4.17 -7.09
N ARG A 97 -10.88 -3.57 -8.21
CA ARG A 97 -9.95 -3.09 -9.23
C ARG A 97 -10.38 -1.72 -9.69
N ARG A 98 -9.47 -0.97 -10.29
CA ARG A 98 -9.71 0.37 -10.82
C ARG A 98 -9.46 0.41 -12.31
N CYS A 99 -9.99 1.45 -12.92
CA CYS A 99 -9.67 1.81 -14.29
C CYS A 99 -8.64 2.93 -14.21
N ASP A 100 -7.39 2.64 -14.58
CA ASP A 100 -6.27 3.58 -14.46
C ASP A 100 -5.88 4.09 -15.86
N GLY A 101 -5.66 5.40 -15.98
CA GLY A 101 -5.23 6.05 -17.22
C GLY A 101 -6.30 6.92 -17.88
N ILE A 102 -5.95 7.47 -19.04
CA ILE A 102 -6.77 8.43 -19.76
C ILE A 102 -7.83 7.68 -20.59
N GLY A 103 -9.11 7.93 -20.32
CA GLY A 103 -10.24 7.35 -21.06
C GLY A 103 -11.13 6.41 -20.23
N LYS A 104 -11.83 5.48 -20.90
CA LYS A 104 -12.73 4.50 -20.25
C LYS A 104 -12.26 3.07 -20.50
N CYS A 105 -12.23 2.25 -19.46
CA CYS A 105 -11.90 0.84 -19.57
C CYS A 105 -13.07 0.04 -20.16
N ASN A 106 -12.75 -0.86 -21.10
CA ASN A 106 -13.75 -1.77 -21.68
C ASN A 106 -14.11 -2.88 -20.68
N ASP A 107 -15.39 -3.07 -20.37
CA ASP A 107 -15.88 -4.12 -19.46
C ASP A 107 -16.83 -5.11 -20.16
N SER A 108 -16.39 -5.70 -21.28
CA SER A 108 -17.17 -6.67 -22.08
C SER A 108 -17.75 -7.84 -21.27
N LYS A 109 -17.17 -8.16 -20.10
CA LYS A 109 -17.60 -9.26 -19.22
C LYS A 109 -18.51 -8.81 -18.06
N ASN A 110 -18.84 -7.51 -17.98
CA ASN A 110 -19.60 -6.90 -16.87
C ASN A 110 -19.09 -7.35 -15.50
N LEU A 111 -17.76 -7.34 -15.32
CA LEU A 111 -17.12 -7.73 -14.07
C LEU A 111 -17.07 -6.58 -13.06
N GLY A 112 -17.23 -5.34 -13.53
CA GLY A 112 -17.27 -4.13 -12.70
C GLY A 112 -15.96 -3.87 -11.95
N THR A 113 -16.07 -3.02 -10.92
CA THR A 113 -14.97 -2.62 -10.03
C THR A 113 -14.89 -3.43 -8.74
N LEU A 114 -15.93 -4.22 -8.43
CA LEU A 114 -16.09 -4.95 -7.17
C LEU A 114 -16.46 -6.40 -7.44
N GLN A 115 -15.77 -7.31 -6.76
CA GLN A 115 -16.13 -8.72 -6.72
C GLN A 115 -16.34 -9.18 -5.28
N THR A 116 -17.25 -10.14 -5.12
CA THR A 116 -17.62 -10.69 -3.81
C THR A 116 -17.63 -12.21 -3.88
N ALA A 117 -16.80 -12.83 -3.06
CA ALA A 117 -16.69 -14.28 -2.94
C ALA A 117 -17.06 -14.71 -1.53
N VAL A 118 -17.57 -15.94 -1.39
CA VAL A 118 -17.82 -16.54 -0.08
C VAL A 118 -16.47 -16.91 0.56
N CYS A 119 -16.38 -16.68 1.87
CA CYS A 119 -15.27 -17.10 2.72
C CYS A 119 -15.82 -17.79 3.96
N GLU A 120 -15.01 -18.66 4.55
CA GLU A 120 -15.31 -19.39 5.77
C GLU A 120 -13.98 -19.53 6.52
N ASP A 121 -13.70 -18.54 7.38
CA ASP A 121 -12.40 -18.43 8.06
C ASP A 121 -12.30 -19.40 9.24
N GLN A 122 -13.38 -19.58 10.01
CA GLN A 122 -13.45 -20.49 11.14
C GLN A 122 -14.86 -21.05 11.32
N ASP A 123 -14.98 -22.37 11.49
CA ASP A 123 -16.28 -23.06 11.62
C ASP A 123 -17.02 -22.78 12.96
N CYS A 124 -16.41 -22.02 13.86
CA CYS A 124 -16.95 -21.68 15.18
C CYS A 124 -16.58 -20.25 15.60
N CYS A 125 -17.49 -19.56 16.30
CA CYS A 125 -17.27 -18.20 16.82
C CYS A 125 -16.66 -18.23 18.25
N PRO A 126 -15.80 -17.26 18.61
CA PRO A 126 -15.17 -17.21 19.93
C PRO A 126 -16.20 -17.00 21.05
N GLU A 127 -16.16 -17.86 22.06
CA GLU A 127 -16.91 -17.70 23.31
C GLU A 127 -15.96 -17.15 24.39
N GLN A 128 -16.34 -16.03 25.02
CA GLN A 128 -15.57 -15.40 26.09
C GLN A 128 -15.40 -16.35 27.28
N GLY A 129 -14.17 -16.42 27.79
CA GLY A 129 -13.82 -17.19 28.98
C GLY A 129 -14.14 -16.42 30.26
N GLY A 130 -14.21 -17.13 31.38
CA GLY A 130 -14.30 -16.53 32.71
C GLY A 130 -12.96 -16.63 33.44
N TRP A 131 -12.69 -15.63 34.27
CA TRP A 131 -11.55 -15.68 35.16
C TRP A 131 -11.74 -16.76 36.23
N GLY A 132 -10.71 -17.57 36.43
CA GLY A 132 -10.56 -18.42 37.61
C GLY A 132 -10.30 -17.61 38.88
N GLU A 133 -10.22 -18.30 40.00
CA GLU A 133 -9.99 -17.66 41.29
C GLU A 133 -8.58 -17.03 41.38
N TRP A 134 -8.49 -15.94 42.14
CA TRP A 134 -7.21 -15.31 42.45
C TRP A 134 -6.29 -16.24 43.23
N GLY A 135 -5.04 -16.35 42.80
CA GLY A 135 -3.97 -16.97 43.58
C GLY A 135 -3.67 -16.21 44.88
N ALA A 136 -2.94 -16.86 45.78
CA ALA A 136 -2.53 -16.24 47.04
C ALA A 136 -1.58 -15.06 46.81
N TRP A 137 -1.62 -14.09 47.72
CA TRP A 137 -0.69 -12.97 47.76
C TRP A 137 0.74 -13.45 48.02
N GLN A 138 1.67 -13.02 47.18
CA GLN A 138 3.11 -13.26 47.35
C GLN A 138 3.66 -12.51 48.58
N PRO A 139 4.77 -12.97 49.20
CA PRO A 139 5.36 -12.29 50.35
C PRO A 139 5.79 -10.85 50.05
N CYS A 140 5.85 -10.03 51.11
CA CYS A 140 6.18 -8.61 51.03
C CYS A 140 7.57 -8.36 50.43
N SER A 141 7.70 -7.38 49.54
CA SER A 141 8.95 -7.12 48.80
C SER A 141 10.12 -6.58 49.64
N VAL A 142 9.94 -6.29 50.93
CA VAL A 142 10.96 -5.73 51.83
C VAL A 142 10.86 -6.36 53.22
N THR A 143 11.94 -6.30 54.01
CA THR A 143 12.04 -6.85 55.38
C THR A 143 12.16 -5.79 56.48
N CYS A 144 12.25 -4.50 56.13
CA CYS A 144 12.06 -3.36 57.03
C CYS A 144 11.42 -2.19 56.25
N GLY A 145 10.54 -1.39 56.87
CA GLY A 145 9.75 -0.35 56.19
C GLY A 145 8.54 -0.85 55.35
N LYS A 146 8.10 -0.06 54.36
CA LYS A 146 6.94 -0.36 53.50
C LYS A 146 7.39 -1.04 52.20
N GLY A 147 6.78 -2.17 51.85
CA GLY A 147 6.95 -2.90 50.58
C GLY A 147 5.61 -3.17 49.89
N VAL A 148 5.63 -4.06 48.89
CA VAL A 148 4.48 -4.39 48.04
C VAL A 148 4.40 -5.90 47.80
N SER A 149 3.18 -6.45 47.74
CA SER A 149 2.83 -7.86 47.52
C SER A 149 1.93 -7.98 46.27
N ARG A 150 2.04 -9.08 45.52
CA ARG A 150 1.33 -9.30 44.23
C ARG A 150 0.57 -10.62 44.20
N ARG A 151 -0.51 -10.71 43.42
CA ARG A 151 -1.22 -11.96 43.10
C ARG A 151 -1.76 -11.96 41.67
N GLU A 152 -2.05 -13.14 41.14
CA GLU A 152 -2.49 -13.34 39.75
C GLU A 152 -3.67 -14.30 39.67
N LYS A 153 -4.49 -14.19 38.63
CA LYS A 153 -5.61 -15.11 38.35
C LYS A 153 -5.54 -15.65 36.91
N PRO A 154 -5.79 -16.95 36.68
CA PRO A 154 -5.79 -17.54 35.35
C PRO A 154 -7.15 -17.38 34.64
N CYS A 155 -7.16 -17.22 33.32
CA CYS A 155 -8.37 -17.17 32.50
C CYS A 155 -8.81 -18.60 32.12
N ASN A 156 -9.47 -19.31 33.04
CA ASN A 156 -9.74 -20.75 32.87
C ASN A 156 -11.09 -21.24 33.45
N ASN A 157 -12.00 -20.36 33.86
CA ASN A 157 -13.27 -20.76 34.49
C ASN A 157 -14.48 -19.91 34.03
N PRO A 158 -15.15 -20.27 32.91
CA PRO A 158 -14.80 -21.34 31.98
C PRO A 158 -13.60 -20.97 31.09
N PRO A 159 -12.82 -21.93 30.58
CA PRO A 159 -11.78 -21.64 29.61
C PRO A 159 -12.41 -21.16 28.30
N PRO A 160 -11.87 -20.11 27.65
CA PRO A 160 -12.42 -19.60 26.41
C PRO A 160 -12.37 -20.67 25.31
N LYS A 161 -13.39 -20.68 24.45
CA LYS A 161 -13.46 -21.60 23.30
C LYS A 161 -13.33 -20.81 22.01
N CYS A 162 -12.78 -21.46 20.98
CA CYS A 162 -12.68 -20.90 19.62
C CYS A 162 -12.03 -19.51 19.52
N GLY A 163 -11.05 -19.19 20.40
CA GLY A 163 -10.24 -17.97 20.34
C GLY A 163 -10.69 -16.80 21.24
N GLY A 164 -11.65 -17.00 22.15
CA GLY A 164 -12.06 -15.98 23.13
C GLY A 164 -10.99 -15.65 24.19
N GLY A 165 -11.16 -14.54 24.91
CA GLY A 165 -10.35 -14.12 26.05
C GLY A 165 -11.20 -13.87 27.31
N CYS A 166 -10.59 -13.38 28.39
CA CYS A 166 -11.30 -12.93 29.60
C CYS A 166 -11.16 -11.40 29.74
N ASP A 167 -12.25 -10.70 30.02
CA ASP A 167 -12.26 -9.24 30.14
C ASP A 167 -11.66 -8.76 31.50
N GLY A 168 -10.66 -7.86 31.46
CA GLY A 168 -10.02 -7.22 32.62
C GLY A 168 -8.58 -7.67 32.94
N PRO A 169 -7.88 -7.05 33.93
CA PRO A 169 -6.48 -7.40 34.27
C PRO A 169 -6.36 -8.69 35.09
N GLY A 170 -5.37 -9.52 34.76
CA GLY A 170 -5.07 -10.81 35.43
C GLY A 170 -4.12 -10.72 36.64
N GLN A 171 -3.67 -9.53 37.03
CA GLN A 171 -2.67 -9.30 38.09
C GLN A 171 -3.10 -8.14 39.01
N ASP A 172 -2.89 -8.30 40.32
CA ASP A 172 -3.27 -7.35 41.37
C ASP A 172 -2.11 -7.11 42.35
N THR A 173 -2.00 -5.91 42.93
CA THR A 173 -0.84 -5.45 43.71
C THR A 173 -1.27 -4.62 44.94
N GLN A 174 -0.75 -4.95 46.14
CA GLN A 174 -1.07 -4.25 47.40
C GLN A 174 0.16 -3.94 48.26
N SER A 175 0.10 -2.90 49.09
CA SER A 175 1.19 -2.51 50.01
C SER A 175 1.26 -3.38 51.27
N CYS A 176 2.46 -3.55 51.82
CA CYS A 176 2.74 -4.27 53.08
C CYS A 176 3.78 -3.51 53.92
N GLU A 177 3.76 -3.61 55.25
CA GLU A 177 4.65 -2.84 56.14
C GLU A 177 5.31 -3.74 57.19
N THR A 178 6.57 -3.50 57.54
CA THR A 178 7.42 -4.43 58.35
C THR A 178 7.92 -3.87 59.69
N GLY A 179 7.46 -2.69 60.13
CA GLY A 179 7.42 -2.30 61.56
C GLY A 179 8.74 -1.99 62.30
N VAL A 180 9.93 -1.99 61.67
CA VAL A 180 11.22 -1.70 62.33
C VAL A 180 11.75 -0.30 61.95
N VAL A 181 12.07 0.54 62.96
CA VAL A 181 12.54 1.94 62.82
C VAL A 181 13.97 2.12 63.37
N CYS A 182 14.84 2.84 62.66
CA CYS A 182 16.29 2.95 62.94
C CYS A 182 16.72 4.32 63.54
N PRO A 183 17.68 4.39 64.50
CA PRO A 183 18.14 5.64 65.18
C PRO A 183 19.20 6.47 64.40
N THR A 184 19.29 7.79 64.68
CA THR A 184 19.86 8.80 63.76
C THR A 184 20.75 9.89 64.41
N HIS A 185 22.04 9.98 64.04
CA HIS A 185 23.03 10.93 64.59
C HIS A 185 23.25 12.21 63.76
N GLY A 186 23.39 13.36 64.45
CA GLY A 186 23.73 14.67 63.87
C GLY A 186 24.80 14.63 62.78
N SER A 187 24.38 14.70 61.53
CA SER A 187 25.27 14.78 60.39
C SER A 187 24.88 15.98 59.53
N TRP A 188 25.89 16.56 58.88
CA TRP A 188 25.60 17.54 57.85
C TRP A 188 24.57 16.90 56.93
N SER A 189 23.58 17.68 56.52
CA SER A 189 22.96 17.42 55.24
C SER A 189 24.08 17.14 54.25
N ASP A 190 23.85 16.21 53.33
CA ASP A 190 24.66 16.24 52.13
C ASP A 190 24.70 17.68 51.63
N TRP A 191 25.83 18.08 51.02
CA TRP A 191 25.92 19.43 50.51
C TRP A 191 24.68 19.73 49.69
N GLY A 192 24.01 20.85 49.99
CA GLY A 192 22.99 21.38 49.11
C GLY A 192 23.58 21.44 47.71
N THR A 193 22.73 21.26 46.71
CA THR A 193 23.19 21.28 45.33
C THR A 193 23.96 22.58 45.06
N TRP A 194 25.06 22.48 44.31
CA TRP A 194 25.73 23.67 43.80
C TRP A 194 24.71 24.59 43.13
N SER A 195 24.82 25.89 43.40
CA SER A 195 24.15 26.91 42.62
C SER A 195 24.52 26.70 41.15
N PRO A 196 23.64 27.07 40.21
CA PRO A 196 24.07 27.19 38.83
C PRO A 196 25.26 28.18 38.78
N CYS A 197 26.22 27.88 37.91
CA CYS A 197 27.27 28.86 37.60
C CYS A 197 26.61 30.14 37.09
N LEU A 198 27.23 31.31 37.30
CA LEU A 198 26.74 32.61 36.81
C LEU A 198 26.74 32.76 35.26
N GLY A 199 26.82 31.64 34.53
CA GLY A 199 26.68 31.48 33.09
C GLY A 199 26.56 29.99 32.73
N THR A 200 25.97 29.67 31.58
CA THR A 200 25.75 28.28 31.12
C THR A 200 26.88 27.77 30.21
N CYS A 201 27.71 28.66 29.67
CA CYS A 201 28.86 28.35 28.83
C CYS A 201 29.93 29.44 28.98
N ARG A 202 31.17 29.15 28.56
CA ARG A 202 32.29 30.12 28.58
C ARG A 202 32.75 30.49 27.18
N MET A 203 33.19 31.73 27.00
CA MET A 203 33.88 32.15 25.77
C MET A 203 35.34 31.71 25.80
N GLU A 204 35.89 31.35 24.64
CA GLU A 204 37.29 30.92 24.52
C GLU A 204 38.23 32.04 25.02
N GLY A 205 39.00 31.77 26.08
CA GLY A 205 39.96 32.72 26.68
C GLY A 205 39.47 33.57 27.86
N ALA A 206 38.22 33.43 28.32
CA ALA A 206 37.68 34.19 29.47
C ALA A 206 37.84 33.47 30.83
N THR A 207 37.90 34.23 31.93
CA THR A 207 37.91 33.68 33.31
C THR A 207 36.57 33.01 33.65
N PRO A 208 36.57 31.82 34.27
CA PRO A 208 35.34 31.08 34.54
C PRO A 208 34.52 31.72 35.67
N PRO A 209 33.18 31.68 35.60
CA PRO A 209 32.32 32.15 36.69
C PRO A 209 32.35 31.19 37.90
N PRO A 210 32.22 31.70 39.14
CA PRO A 210 32.13 30.87 40.33
C PRO A 210 30.73 30.28 40.56
N ARG A 211 30.64 29.20 41.34
CA ARG A 211 29.41 28.64 41.91
C ARG A 211 29.56 28.38 43.40
N GLU A 212 28.44 28.35 44.12
CA GLU A 212 28.38 28.24 45.57
C GLU A 212 27.46 27.10 46.01
N ARG A 213 27.78 26.40 47.09
CA ARG A 213 26.86 25.45 47.72
C ARG A 213 26.83 25.62 49.22
N ARG A 214 25.68 25.32 49.82
CA ARG A 214 25.47 25.42 51.26
C ARG A 214 24.95 24.09 51.81
N ARG A 215 25.35 23.72 53.03
CA ARG A 215 24.82 22.57 53.77
C ARG A 215 24.26 23.00 55.10
N THR A 216 23.33 22.21 55.63
CA THR A 216 22.68 22.50 56.92
C THR A 216 22.79 21.28 57.83
N CYS A 217 22.90 21.46 59.14
CA CYS A 217 23.12 20.35 60.08
C CYS A 217 21.81 19.60 60.38
N THR A 218 21.27 18.88 59.40
CA THR A 218 19.89 18.38 59.41
C THR A 218 19.72 16.94 58.92
N ASN A 219 20.76 16.23 58.46
CA ASN A 219 20.63 14.85 57.94
C ASN A 219 21.52 13.84 58.66
N PRO A 220 21.02 13.21 59.72
CA PRO A 220 19.86 13.64 60.49
C PRO A 220 20.24 14.80 61.40
N SER A 221 19.30 15.69 61.69
CA SER A 221 19.48 16.71 62.74
C SER A 221 19.82 15.98 64.03
N PRO A 222 20.76 16.49 64.85
CA PRO A 222 21.15 15.80 66.08
C PRO A 222 19.91 15.46 66.90
N SER A 223 19.67 14.16 67.13
CA SER A 223 18.56 13.70 67.97
C SER A 223 18.71 14.33 69.35
N SER A 224 17.62 14.80 69.94
CA SER A 224 17.67 15.43 71.26
C SER A 224 17.79 14.41 72.40
N VAL A 225 17.25 13.20 72.25
CA VAL A 225 17.39 12.08 73.21
C VAL A 225 17.38 10.72 72.46
N PRO A 226 18.45 9.93 72.52
CA PRO A 226 19.78 10.26 73.04
C PRO A 226 20.40 11.44 72.27
N ALA A 227 21.15 12.32 72.95
CA ALA A 227 21.71 13.53 72.35
C ALA A 227 22.80 13.23 71.30
N GLY A 228 22.54 13.60 70.05
CA GLY A 228 23.49 13.51 68.92
C GLY A 228 24.52 14.65 68.92
N ARG A 229 25.67 14.44 68.29
CA ARG A 229 26.74 15.46 68.19
C ARG A 229 26.42 16.54 67.14
N PRO A 230 26.85 17.81 67.32
CA PRO A 230 26.67 18.84 66.31
C PRO A 230 27.64 18.67 65.12
N CYS A 231 27.26 19.19 63.95
CA CYS A 231 28.05 19.08 62.73
C CYS A 231 29.27 20.02 62.74
N GLN A 232 30.44 19.54 62.31
CA GLN A 232 31.69 20.30 62.31
C GLN A 232 32.14 20.69 60.89
N GLY A 233 32.54 21.94 60.68
CA GLY A 233 33.04 22.47 59.41
C GLY A 233 32.21 23.66 58.87
N PRO A 234 32.65 24.33 57.79
CA PRO A 234 31.92 25.44 57.18
C PRO A 234 30.63 24.95 56.53
N ASP A 235 29.61 25.79 56.55
CA ASP A 235 28.30 25.53 55.95
C ASP A 235 28.24 25.98 54.48
N THR A 236 29.26 26.69 53.98
CA THR A 236 29.33 27.23 52.60
C THR A 236 30.65 26.85 51.91
N ASP A 237 30.59 26.52 50.61
CA ASP A 237 31.73 26.13 49.77
C ASP A 237 31.64 26.81 48.39
N THR A 238 32.76 27.27 47.85
CA THR A 238 32.89 28.05 46.60
C THR A 238 33.81 27.33 45.62
N GLN A 239 33.42 27.26 44.33
CA GLN A 239 34.24 26.62 43.30
C GLN A 239 34.11 27.34 41.95
N ASP A 240 35.22 27.49 41.23
CA ASP A 240 35.24 28.01 39.87
C ASP A 240 34.75 26.98 38.85
N CYS A 241 33.89 27.40 37.92
CA CYS A 241 33.28 26.52 36.93
C CYS A 241 34.18 26.28 35.70
N TYR A 242 35.37 25.71 35.90
CA TYR A 242 36.28 25.32 34.80
C TYR A 242 35.69 24.25 33.87
N SER A 243 34.68 23.52 34.33
CA SER A 243 33.98 22.49 33.57
C SER A 243 32.91 23.02 32.62
N LEU A 244 32.65 24.34 32.56
CA LEU A 244 31.67 24.88 31.61
C LEU A 244 32.15 24.67 30.17
N PRO A 245 31.27 24.15 29.28
CA PRO A 245 31.61 23.97 27.88
C PRO A 245 31.80 25.33 27.19
N ILE A 246 32.59 25.34 26.11
CA ILE A 246 32.72 26.51 25.24
C ILE A 246 31.35 26.78 24.61
N CYS A 247 30.96 28.07 24.52
CA CYS A 247 29.66 28.42 23.97
C CYS A 247 29.47 27.89 22.54
N PRO A 248 28.28 27.33 22.22
CA PRO A 248 28.00 26.76 20.91
C PRO A 248 28.12 27.80 19.79
N THR A 249 28.83 27.46 18.72
CA THR A 249 28.81 28.24 17.48
C THR A 249 27.82 27.59 16.52
N HIS A 250 26.68 28.24 16.29
CA HIS A 250 25.67 27.74 15.36
C HIS A 250 26.19 27.79 13.91
N GLY A 251 25.92 26.74 13.15
CA GLY A 251 26.31 26.66 11.74
C GLY A 251 25.47 27.57 10.86
N ALA A 252 26.06 28.15 9.81
CA ALA A 252 25.33 28.81 8.74
C ALA A 252 25.77 28.34 7.34
N TRP A 253 24.82 28.45 6.40
CA TRP A 253 24.96 27.92 5.05
C TRP A 253 26.01 28.68 4.24
N GLY A 254 26.90 27.95 3.58
CA GLY A 254 27.72 28.46 2.48
C GLY A 254 26.89 28.64 1.20
N ALA A 255 27.54 29.13 0.14
CA ALA A 255 26.90 29.33 -1.16
C ALA A 255 26.42 28.00 -1.78
N TRP A 256 25.37 28.09 -2.60
CA TRP A 256 24.90 26.97 -3.42
C TRP A 256 25.91 26.65 -4.54
N SER A 257 26.02 25.38 -4.89
CA SER A 257 26.71 24.93 -6.11
C SER A 257 26.00 25.41 -7.37
N SER A 258 26.65 25.28 -8.52
CA SER A 258 25.98 25.33 -9.82
C SER A 258 24.92 24.23 -9.94
N LEU A 259 23.91 24.46 -10.78
CA LEU A 259 22.91 23.45 -11.12
C LEU A 259 23.53 22.27 -11.87
N SER A 260 23.07 21.06 -11.58
CA SER A 260 23.41 19.85 -12.33
C SER A 260 22.79 19.87 -13.74
N GLU A 261 23.21 18.93 -14.58
CA GLU A 261 22.43 18.56 -15.77
C GLU A 261 21.04 18.03 -15.37
N CYS A 262 20.12 18.03 -16.34
CA CYS A 262 18.76 17.52 -16.13
C CYS A 262 18.80 16.00 -15.89
N SER A 263 17.99 15.51 -14.95
CA SER A 263 17.93 14.08 -14.60
C SER A 263 17.45 13.17 -15.73
N VAL A 264 16.89 13.74 -16.80
CA VAL A 264 16.33 13.03 -17.95
C VAL A 264 16.87 13.62 -19.25
N THR A 265 16.74 12.86 -20.33
CA THR A 265 17.09 13.31 -21.71
C THR A 265 15.86 13.59 -22.57
N CYS A 266 14.65 13.36 -22.06
CA CYS A 266 13.35 13.60 -22.70
C CYS A 266 12.31 13.95 -21.61
N GLY A 267 11.30 14.75 -21.95
CA GLY A 267 10.24 15.14 -21.02
C GLY A 267 10.70 16.01 -19.84
N VAL A 268 10.02 15.87 -18.70
CA VAL A 268 10.24 16.68 -17.49
C VAL A 268 11.18 15.96 -16.52
N GLY A 269 12.19 16.67 -16.01
CA GLY A 269 13.10 16.16 -14.99
C GLY A 269 13.45 17.20 -13.94
N LEU A 270 14.46 16.89 -13.13
CA LEU A 270 14.98 17.78 -12.09
C LEU A 270 16.46 18.07 -12.31
N GLN A 271 16.85 19.32 -12.08
CA GLN A 271 18.23 19.73 -11.82
C GLN A 271 18.40 19.89 -10.30
N SER A 272 19.57 19.57 -9.79
CA SER A 272 19.88 19.70 -8.36
C SER A 272 21.06 20.63 -8.12
N LYS A 273 21.05 21.32 -6.99
CA LYS A 273 22.17 22.09 -6.45
C LYS A 273 22.32 21.81 -4.95
N THR A 274 23.54 21.91 -4.43
CA THR A 274 23.85 21.58 -3.03
C THR A 274 24.59 22.72 -2.34
N ARG A 275 24.48 22.85 -1.00
CA ARG A 275 25.16 23.90 -0.20
C ARG A 275 25.75 23.33 1.07
N LYS A 276 26.99 23.63 1.44
CA LYS A 276 27.58 23.07 2.68
C LYS A 276 27.29 23.94 3.89
N CYS A 277 27.08 23.34 5.06
CA CYS A 277 26.93 24.05 6.33
C CYS A 277 28.30 24.41 6.91
N ASN A 278 28.98 25.38 6.28
CA ASN A 278 30.39 25.67 6.56
C ASN A 278 30.73 27.15 6.68
N ASN A 279 29.75 28.05 6.73
CA ASN A 279 29.99 29.50 6.77
C ASN A 279 29.17 30.23 7.86
N PRO A 280 29.44 30.02 9.16
CA PRO A 280 30.49 29.17 9.72
C PRO A 280 30.03 27.71 9.91
N ALA A 281 30.96 26.78 10.08
CA ALA A 281 30.63 25.40 10.46
C ALA A 281 30.22 25.34 11.95
N PRO A 282 29.24 24.50 12.33
CA PRO A 282 28.83 24.37 13.72
C PRO A 282 29.98 23.82 14.57
N LYS A 283 30.22 24.45 15.73
CA LYS A 283 31.26 24.04 16.69
C LYS A 283 30.71 24.03 18.11
N TYR A 284 31.35 23.28 19.01
CA TYR A 284 31.06 23.24 20.45
C TYR A 284 29.58 22.99 20.79
N GLY A 285 28.93 22.08 20.05
CA GLY A 285 27.51 21.74 20.25
C GLY A 285 26.52 22.71 19.61
N GLY A 286 26.98 23.59 18.71
CA GLY A 286 26.10 24.52 18.00
C GLY A 286 25.16 23.81 17.03
N ASN A 287 23.92 24.29 16.97
CA ASN A 287 22.92 23.84 16.02
C ASN A 287 23.47 23.74 14.60
N ALA A 288 23.16 22.64 13.92
CA ALA A 288 23.37 22.50 12.49
C ALA A 288 22.50 23.51 11.73
N CYS A 289 22.85 23.75 10.46
CA CYS A 289 22.10 24.66 9.62
C CYS A 289 20.66 24.16 9.41
N LEU A 290 19.69 25.05 9.61
CA LEU A 290 18.27 24.75 9.41
C LEU A 290 17.91 24.82 7.91
N GLY A 291 17.14 23.84 7.43
CA GLY A 291 16.72 23.69 6.03
C GLY A 291 17.52 22.65 5.26
N ASP A 292 17.19 22.47 3.97
CA ASP A 292 17.75 21.36 3.19
C ASP A 292 19.14 21.69 2.61
N HIS A 293 19.99 20.66 2.58
CA HIS A 293 21.32 20.68 1.92
C HIS A 293 21.21 20.69 0.39
N ASN A 294 20.11 20.15 -0.14
CA ASN A 294 19.83 20.00 -1.55
C ASN A 294 18.64 20.89 -1.93
N ALA A 295 18.68 21.47 -3.12
CA ALA A 295 17.53 22.13 -3.74
C ALA A 295 17.37 21.62 -5.18
N TYR A 296 16.12 21.48 -5.61
CA TYR A 296 15.76 20.98 -6.93
C TYR A 296 15.06 22.08 -7.74
N ALA A 297 15.26 22.07 -9.05
CA ALA A 297 14.56 22.91 -10.01
C ALA A 297 14.06 22.05 -11.18
N ILE A 298 12.87 22.34 -11.70
CA ILE A 298 12.29 21.61 -12.82
C ILE A 298 13.04 21.98 -14.11
N CYS A 299 13.38 20.98 -14.91
CA CYS A 299 13.88 21.14 -16.27
C CYS A 299 12.94 20.42 -17.25
N ILE A 300 12.64 21.06 -18.38
CA ILE A 300 11.76 20.52 -19.42
C ILE A 300 12.54 20.36 -20.71
N ILE A 301 12.64 19.12 -21.20
CA ILE A 301 13.21 18.79 -22.50
C ILE A 301 12.06 18.55 -23.47
N GLN A 302 12.00 19.38 -24.52
CA GLN A 302 10.94 19.40 -25.54
C GLN A 302 11.05 18.23 -26.53
N THR A 303 11.13 17.01 -26.00
CA THR A 303 11.23 15.76 -26.75
C THR A 303 10.42 14.70 -26.00
N HIS A 304 9.51 14.02 -26.69
CA HIS A 304 8.75 12.90 -26.12
C HIS A 304 9.68 11.72 -25.79
N CYS A 305 9.39 11.04 -24.68
CA CYS A 305 10.12 9.84 -24.33
C CYS A 305 9.67 8.63 -25.17
N PRO A 306 10.58 7.69 -25.49
CA PRO A 306 10.22 6.47 -26.23
C PRO A 306 9.08 5.71 -25.55
N VAL A 307 8.04 5.37 -26.32
CA VAL A 307 6.90 4.59 -25.82
C VAL A 307 7.02 3.17 -26.36
N ASP A 308 7.41 2.24 -25.49
CA ASP A 308 7.50 0.82 -25.81
C ASP A 308 6.10 0.25 -26.13
N GLY A 309 6.06 -0.65 -27.11
CA GLY A 309 4.81 -1.27 -27.52
C GLY A 309 4.27 -2.25 -26.47
N GLU A 310 2.94 -2.29 -26.33
CA GLU A 310 2.24 -3.25 -25.48
C GLU A 310 1.38 -4.20 -26.34
N TRP A 311 1.31 -5.47 -25.95
CA TRP A 311 0.49 -6.44 -26.67
C TRP A 311 -1.00 -6.12 -26.48
N GLY A 312 -1.73 -5.94 -27.59
CA GLY A 312 -3.19 -5.98 -27.56
C GLY A 312 -3.73 -7.38 -27.22
N GLU A 313 -5.02 -7.48 -26.89
CA GLU A 313 -5.66 -8.76 -26.64
C GLU A 313 -5.53 -9.70 -27.86
N TRP A 314 -5.40 -10.99 -27.58
CA TRP A 314 -5.44 -12.02 -28.62
C TRP A 314 -6.81 -12.03 -29.30
N ARG A 315 -6.81 -12.02 -30.64
CA ARG A 315 -8.04 -12.29 -31.41
C ARG A 315 -8.55 -13.70 -31.12
N GLU A 316 -9.84 -13.92 -31.37
CA GLU A 316 -10.42 -15.26 -31.30
C GLU A 316 -9.69 -16.24 -32.21
N TRP A 317 -9.68 -17.52 -31.82
CA TRP A 317 -9.08 -18.57 -32.60
C TRP A 317 -9.82 -18.75 -33.93
N GLU A 318 -9.08 -18.84 -35.03
CA GLU A 318 -9.64 -19.16 -36.34
C GLU A 318 -10.26 -20.57 -36.36
N THR A 319 -11.06 -20.89 -37.39
CA THR A 319 -11.67 -22.22 -37.54
C THR A 319 -10.61 -23.31 -37.71
N CYS A 320 -10.81 -24.45 -37.05
CA CYS A 320 -9.92 -25.62 -37.14
C CYS A 320 -9.88 -26.17 -38.58
N LYS A 321 -8.69 -26.16 -39.20
CA LYS A 321 -8.49 -26.56 -40.60
C LYS A 321 -7.26 -27.47 -40.75
N LYS A 322 -7.24 -28.26 -41.82
CA LYS A 322 -6.05 -29.06 -42.18
C LYS A 322 -5.11 -28.28 -43.09
N GLU A 323 -3.85 -28.18 -42.69
CA GLU A 323 -2.81 -27.38 -43.37
C GLU A 323 -2.51 -27.84 -44.80
N THR A 324 -2.52 -29.15 -45.05
CA THR A 324 -2.11 -29.72 -46.34
C THR A 324 -3.12 -29.54 -47.48
N TYR A 325 -4.42 -29.34 -47.19
CA TYR A 325 -5.46 -29.33 -48.25
C TYR A 325 -6.66 -28.40 -47.98
N ASN A 326 -6.63 -27.60 -46.90
CA ASN A 326 -7.75 -26.74 -46.49
C ASN A 326 -9.11 -27.49 -46.40
N ARG A 327 -9.06 -28.82 -46.17
CA ARG A 327 -10.24 -29.67 -46.09
C ARG A 327 -10.84 -29.63 -44.68
N PRO A 328 -12.17 -29.72 -44.56
CA PRO A 328 -12.83 -29.84 -43.27
C PRO A 328 -12.49 -31.16 -42.58
N ILE A 329 -12.30 -31.11 -41.26
CA ILE A 329 -11.93 -32.28 -40.42
C ILE A 329 -12.98 -32.62 -39.36
N SER A 330 -14.20 -32.11 -39.54
CA SER A 330 -15.33 -32.29 -38.64
C SER A 330 -15.60 -33.76 -38.29
N CYS A 331 -15.65 -34.06 -36.99
CA CYS A 331 -15.85 -35.36 -36.36
C CYS A 331 -14.86 -36.46 -36.79
N THR A 332 -13.64 -36.10 -37.21
CA THR A 332 -12.61 -37.07 -37.59
C THR A 332 -11.55 -37.25 -36.51
N LYS A 333 -10.96 -38.44 -36.41
CA LYS A 333 -9.82 -38.72 -35.50
C LYS A 333 -8.49 -38.11 -35.98
N LYS A 334 -8.52 -37.11 -36.88
CA LYS A 334 -7.32 -36.47 -37.45
C LYS A 334 -7.23 -35.01 -36.97
N ALA A 335 -6.08 -34.64 -36.42
CA ALA A 335 -5.86 -33.29 -35.94
C ALA A 335 -5.69 -32.29 -37.11
N GLY A 336 -6.21 -31.08 -36.92
CA GLY A 336 -5.90 -29.91 -37.72
C GLY A 336 -5.17 -28.87 -36.87
N SER A 337 -5.11 -27.64 -37.38
CA SER A 337 -4.44 -26.51 -36.75
C SER A 337 -5.39 -25.32 -36.63
N GLN A 338 -5.27 -24.60 -35.51
CA GLN A 338 -5.84 -23.28 -35.32
C GLN A 338 -4.72 -22.26 -35.14
N VAL A 339 -4.98 -21.07 -35.65
CA VAL A 339 -4.10 -19.92 -35.52
C VAL A 339 -4.89 -18.78 -34.87
N ARG A 340 -4.22 -18.02 -34.00
CA ARG A 340 -4.72 -16.71 -33.55
C ARG A 340 -3.61 -15.68 -33.63
N ARG A 341 -4.01 -14.41 -33.69
CA ARG A 341 -3.09 -13.28 -33.87
C ARG A 341 -3.37 -12.19 -32.85
N ARG A 342 -2.32 -11.48 -32.46
CA ARG A 342 -2.38 -10.23 -31.69
C ARG A 342 -1.52 -9.17 -32.37
N SER A 343 -1.78 -7.91 -32.04
CA SER A 343 -1.03 -6.77 -32.57
C SER A 343 -0.27 -6.09 -31.44
N CYS A 344 0.93 -5.62 -31.72
CA CYS A 344 1.68 -4.75 -30.81
C CYS A 344 1.14 -3.32 -30.99
N LEU A 345 0.54 -2.77 -29.94
CA LEU A 345 -0.13 -1.47 -29.94
C LEU A 345 0.74 -0.43 -29.20
N PHE A 346 0.42 0.85 -29.40
CA PHE A 346 0.95 1.99 -28.63
C PHE A 346 2.45 2.26 -28.74
N ARG A 347 3.19 1.53 -29.59
CA ARG A 347 4.59 1.83 -29.89
C ARG A 347 4.70 3.18 -30.58
N ASP A 348 5.46 4.10 -30.00
CA ASP A 348 5.70 5.43 -30.56
C ASP A 348 7.07 6.00 -30.15
N PHE A 349 7.49 7.11 -30.76
CA PHE A 349 8.71 7.87 -30.43
C PHE A 349 9.99 7.02 -30.36
N GLY A 350 10.09 5.99 -31.21
CA GLY A 350 11.25 5.10 -31.27
C GLY A 350 11.32 4.03 -30.18
N GLY A 351 10.23 3.80 -29.42
CA GLY A 351 10.14 2.74 -28.42
C GLY A 351 10.31 1.33 -29.00
N LYS A 352 10.62 0.38 -28.10
CA LYS A 352 10.86 -1.02 -28.43
C LYS A 352 9.59 -1.70 -28.93
N ALA A 353 9.77 -2.70 -29.79
CA ALA A 353 8.69 -3.59 -30.19
C ALA A 353 8.39 -4.59 -29.07
N CYS A 354 7.16 -5.11 -29.04
CA CYS A 354 6.73 -6.10 -28.06
C CYS A 354 7.55 -7.40 -28.17
N ASP A 355 8.00 -7.93 -27.02
CA ASP A 355 8.72 -9.20 -26.98
C ASP A 355 7.79 -10.40 -27.19
N GLY A 356 8.21 -11.33 -28.06
CA GLY A 356 7.50 -12.55 -28.41
C GLY A 356 6.83 -12.53 -29.79
N LEU A 357 6.12 -13.61 -30.14
CA LEU A 357 5.51 -13.76 -31.47
C LEU A 357 4.10 -13.13 -31.51
N PRO A 358 3.70 -12.51 -32.64
CA PRO A 358 2.34 -11.98 -32.86
C PRO A 358 1.34 -13.08 -33.27
N VAL A 359 1.79 -14.32 -33.43
CA VAL A 359 1.02 -15.46 -33.92
C VAL A 359 1.22 -16.66 -32.99
N GLU A 360 0.15 -17.36 -32.70
CA GLU A 360 0.17 -18.60 -31.93
C GLU A 360 -0.57 -19.71 -32.68
N HIS A 361 0.00 -20.91 -32.63
CA HIS A 361 -0.51 -22.10 -33.28
C HIS A 361 -0.88 -23.16 -32.24
N ARG A 362 -1.95 -23.91 -32.49
CA ARG A 362 -2.28 -25.10 -31.70
C ARG A 362 -2.96 -26.18 -32.52
N LEU A 363 -2.82 -27.43 -32.08
CA LEU A 363 -3.53 -28.56 -32.65
C LEU A 363 -5.00 -28.58 -32.21
N CYS A 364 -5.87 -29.00 -33.12
CA CYS A 364 -7.30 -29.05 -32.86
C CYS A 364 -8.02 -30.23 -33.51
N TYR A 365 -9.11 -30.67 -32.89
CA TYR A 365 -10.11 -31.55 -33.50
C TYR A 365 -11.42 -30.78 -33.66
N ASP A 366 -11.96 -30.71 -34.88
CA ASP A 366 -13.28 -30.13 -35.11
C ASP A 366 -14.35 -31.17 -34.76
N ILE A 367 -15.14 -30.92 -33.72
CA ILE A 367 -16.24 -31.80 -33.28
C ILE A 367 -17.59 -31.09 -33.38
N LYS A 368 -17.66 -29.98 -34.12
CA LYS A 368 -18.89 -29.21 -34.29
C LYS A 368 -19.96 -30.06 -34.98
N HIS A 369 -21.09 -30.26 -34.31
CA HIS A 369 -22.27 -30.85 -34.93
C HIS A 369 -22.98 -29.81 -35.80
N THR A 370 -23.25 -30.16 -37.06
CA THR A 370 -24.08 -29.39 -37.98
C THR A 370 -25.06 -30.33 -38.68
N THR A 371 -26.13 -29.79 -39.27
CA THR A 371 -27.07 -30.57 -40.09
C THR A 371 -26.38 -31.26 -41.27
N GLU A 372 -25.37 -30.63 -41.85
CA GLU A 372 -24.56 -31.17 -42.94
C GLU A 372 -23.50 -32.19 -42.47
N ARG A 373 -23.04 -32.06 -41.22
CA ARG A 373 -21.99 -32.91 -40.63
C ARG A 373 -22.37 -33.31 -39.20
N PRO A 374 -23.10 -34.42 -39.04
CA PRO A 374 -23.51 -34.89 -37.74
C PRO A 374 -22.31 -35.46 -36.98
N CYS A 375 -22.03 -34.89 -35.80
CA CYS A 375 -21.12 -35.46 -34.83
C CYS A 375 -21.89 -35.77 -33.53
N GLU A 376 -22.13 -37.04 -33.25
CA GLU A 376 -22.78 -37.49 -32.03
C GLU A 376 -21.78 -38.24 -31.15
N LYS A 377 -21.74 -37.90 -29.86
CA LYS A 377 -20.89 -38.59 -28.89
C LYS A 377 -21.69 -38.92 -27.63
N PRO A 378 -21.41 -40.07 -26.99
CA PRO A 378 -21.94 -40.36 -25.65
C PRO A 378 -21.54 -39.23 -24.70
N ALA A 379 -22.34 -38.99 -23.67
CA ALA A 379 -22.12 -37.87 -22.78
C ALA A 379 -22.56 -38.18 -21.35
N HIS A 380 -21.81 -37.67 -20.38
CA HIS A 380 -22.14 -37.72 -18.96
C HIS A 380 -22.29 -36.31 -18.39
N TYR A 381 -22.94 -36.20 -17.24
CA TYR A 381 -22.93 -34.95 -16.49
C TYR A 381 -21.61 -34.85 -15.73
N THR A 382 -20.92 -33.72 -15.86
CA THR A 382 -19.78 -33.40 -15.00
C THR A 382 -20.23 -33.36 -13.54
N GLU A 383 -19.26 -33.44 -12.64
CA GLU A 383 -19.41 -32.90 -11.31
C GLU A 383 -19.84 -31.43 -11.37
N TRP A 384 -20.46 -30.96 -10.31
CA TRP A 384 -20.82 -29.56 -10.19
C TRP A 384 -19.57 -28.69 -10.24
N THR A 385 -19.64 -27.57 -10.96
CA THR A 385 -18.60 -26.54 -10.84
C THR A 385 -18.52 -26.06 -9.40
N GLU A 386 -17.38 -25.48 -9.05
CA GLU A 386 -17.31 -24.67 -7.84
C GLU A 386 -18.37 -23.56 -7.87
N TRP A 387 -18.70 -23.06 -6.68
CA TRP A 387 -19.65 -21.97 -6.55
C TRP A 387 -19.08 -20.69 -7.15
N GLY A 388 -19.84 -20.06 -8.05
CA GLY A 388 -19.52 -18.76 -8.60
C GLY A 388 -19.62 -17.63 -7.57
N LEU A 389 -19.15 -16.45 -7.98
CA LEU A 389 -19.25 -15.23 -7.16
C LEU A 389 -20.70 -14.84 -6.88
N CYS A 390 -20.89 -14.12 -5.78
CA CYS A 390 -22.18 -13.56 -5.37
C CYS A 390 -22.61 -12.46 -6.35
N LYS A 391 -23.84 -12.56 -6.88
CA LYS A 391 -24.46 -11.57 -7.77
C LYS A 391 -25.87 -11.20 -7.29
N PRO A 392 -26.21 -9.91 -7.11
CA PRO A 392 -25.31 -8.74 -7.11
C PRO A 392 -24.23 -8.80 -6.01
N SER A 393 -23.17 -7.99 -6.11
CA SER A 393 -22.04 -8.03 -5.15
C SER A 393 -22.36 -7.47 -3.75
N CYS A 394 -23.55 -6.90 -3.56
CA CYS A 394 -24.08 -6.39 -2.31
C CYS A 394 -25.59 -6.66 -2.23
N GLY A 395 -26.18 -6.55 -1.04
CA GLY A 395 -27.64 -6.63 -0.83
C GLY A 395 -28.18 -8.02 -0.51
N ALA A 396 -29.35 -8.04 0.12
CA ALA A 396 -29.97 -9.26 0.68
C ALA A 396 -30.38 -10.30 -0.38
N ASP A 397 -30.63 -9.88 -1.62
CA ASP A 397 -31.01 -10.78 -2.72
C ASP A 397 -29.83 -11.42 -3.46
N SER A 398 -28.61 -11.21 -2.96
CA SER A 398 -27.39 -11.73 -3.56
C SER A 398 -27.34 -13.26 -3.52
N LYS A 399 -27.13 -13.89 -4.69
CA LYS A 399 -27.08 -15.34 -4.86
C LYS A 399 -25.80 -15.76 -5.58
N ARG A 400 -25.25 -16.90 -5.17
CA ARG A 400 -24.21 -17.61 -5.91
C ARG A 400 -24.82 -18.70 -6.78
N ARG A 401 -24.14 -19.01 -7.88
CA ARG A 401 -24.58 -19.98 -8.88
C ARG A 401 -23.47 -20.99 -9.13
N ARG A 402 -23.82 -22.28 -9.21
CA ARG A 402 -22.97 -23.32 -9.80
C ARG A 402 -23.74 -24.08 -10.85
N ASP A 403 -23.03 -24.64 -11.81
CA ASP A 403 -23.61 -25.34 -12.95
C ASP A 403 -22.98 -26.72 -13.07
N ARG A 404 -23.65 -27.64 -13.74
CA ARG A 404 -23.05 -28.89 -14.22
C ARG A 404 -23.32 -29.02 -15.70
N LEU A 405 -22.32 -29.46 -16.43
CA LEU A 405 -22.38 -29.54 -17.88
C LEU A 405 -22.60 -30.98 -18.31
N CYS A 406 -23.47 -31.19 -19.28
CA CYS A 406 -23.47 -32.44 -20.04
C CYS A 406 -22.24 -32.36 -20.96
N VAL A 407 -21.21 -33.17 -20.73
CA VAL A 407 -19.97 -33.20 -21.53
C VAL A 407 -19.91 -34.49 -22.34
N ALA A 408 -19.43 -34.39 -23.57
CA ALA A 408 -19.25 -35.58 -24.41
C ALA A 408 -18.03 -36.37 -23.94
N ASP A 409 -18.12 -37.70 -23.98
CA ASP A 409 -17.02 -38.63 -23.81
C ASP A 409 -16.27 -38.77 -25.13
N ILE A 410 -14.99 -38.38 -25.10
CA ILE A 410 -14.13 -38.28 -26.28
C ILE A 410 -12.81 -39.05 -26.06
N PRO A 411 -12.84 -40.35 -25.68
CA PRO A 411 -11.62 -41.11 -25.36
C PRO A 411 -10.75 -41.46 -26.57
N GLU A 412 -11.31 -41.38 -27.80
CA GLU A 412 -10.63 -41.79 -29.04
C GLU A 412 -9.66 -40.74 -29.62
N PHE A 413 -9.53 -39.59 -28.95
CA PHE A 413 -8.72 -38.47 -29.40
C PHE A 413 -7.51 -38.37 -28.45
N GLU A 414 -6.45 -39.07 -28.82
CA GLU A 414 -5.24 -39.17 -27.99
C GLU A 414 -4.57 -37.81 -27.80
N LYS A 415 -4.00 -37.59 -26.61
CA LYS A 415 -3.07 -36.50 -26.36
C LYS A 415 -1.85 -36.71 -27.25
N THR A 416 -1.55 -35.73 -28.09
CA THR A 416 -0.35 -35.78 -28.94
C THR A 416 0.91 -35.56 -28.09
N THR A 417 2.05 -36.06 -28.56
CA THR A 417 3.38 -35.86 -27.96
C THR A 417 3.81 -34.39 -27.80
N TYR A 418 3.07 -33.45 -28.41
CA TYR A 418 3.36 -32.00 -28.42
C TYR A 418 2.44 -31.15 -27.52
N GLY A 419 1.64 -31.76 -26.63
CA GLY A 419 0.82 -31.04 -25.64
C GLY A 419 -0.69 -31.30 -25.70
N ASP A 420 -1.46 -30.49 -24.97
CA ASP A 420 -2.92 -30.58 -24.88
C ASP A 420 -3.59 -30.25 -26.22
N VAL A 421 -4.58 -31.06 -26.61
CA VAL A 421 -5.29 -30.91 -27.88
C VAL A 421 -6.63 -30.19 -27.67
N TYR A 422 -6.94 -29.19 -28.50
CA TYR A 422 -8.16 -28.40 -28.36
C TYR A 422 -9.32 -28.91 -29.22
N TYR A 423 -10.55 -28.85 -28.72
CA TYR A 423 -11.74 -29.22 -29.47
C TYR A 423 -12.46 -27.98 -30.02
N SER A 424 -12.54 -27.87 -31.35
CA SER A 424 -13.28 -26.81 -32.03
C SER A 424 -14.75 -27.18 -32.19
N GLY A 425 -15.64 -26.36 -31.60
CA GLY A 425 -17.09 -26.59 -31.62
C GLY A 425 -17.56 -27.62 -30.60
N LEU A 426 -18.86 -27.96 -30.65
CA LEU A 426 -19.51 -28.87 -29.71
C LEU A 426 -20.24 -29.99 -30.47
N PRO A 427 -20.10 -31.26 -30.04
CA PRO A 427 -20.84 -32.37 -30.61
C PRO A 427 -22.27 -32.38 -30.07
N ARG A 428 -23.14 -33.12 -30.74
CA ARG A 428 -24.46 -33.44 -30.18
C ARG A 428 -24.27 -34.47 -29.07
N ARG A 429 -24.68 -34.07 -27.86
CA ARG A 429 -24.53 -34.83 -26.62
C ARG A 429 -25.84 -35.52 -26.26
N LYS A 430 -25.78 -36.81 -25.93
CA LYS A 430 -26.93 -37.59 -25.43
C LYS A 430 -26.68 -37.99 -23.97
N CYS A 431 -26.98 -37.08 -23.04
CA CYS A 431 -26.98 -37.40 -21.61
C CYS A 431 -28.28 -38.11 -21.22
N SER A 432 -28.23 -39.05 -20.27
CA SER A 432 -29.40 -39.76 -19.74
C SER A 432 -30.50 -38.77 -19.27
N PRO A 433 -31.79 -39.06 -19.52
CA PRO A 433 -32.88 -38.23 -19.02
C PRO A 433 -32.87 -38.23 -17.49
N ILE A 434 -32.75 -37.03 -16.91
CA ILE A 434 -32.70 -36.85 -15.45
C ILE A 434 -34.12 -37.00 -14.90
N LEU A 435 -34.34 -37.97 -14.01
CA LEU A 435 -35.55 -38.04 -13.19
C LEU A 435 -35.65 -36.77 -12.33
N MET A 436 -36.80 -36.09 -12.40
CA MET A 436 -37.24 -35.01 -11.49
C MET A 436 -36.54 -33.64 -11.62
N GLY A 437 -36.52 -33.02 -12.80
CA GLY A 437 -36.59 -31.55 -12.90
C GLY A 437 -35.53 -30.67 -12.21
N ILE A 438 -34.43 -31.23 -11.69
CA ILE A 438 -33.36 -30.44 -11.08
C ILE A 438 -32.53 -29.83 -12.21
N ASN A 439 -32.68 -28.52 -12.36
CA ASN A 439 -32.02 -27.66 -13.34
C ASN A 439 -30.52 -27.96 -13.46
N LYS A 440 -29.94 -27.73 -14.65
CA LYS A 440 -28.48 -27.76 -14.91
C LYS A 440 -27.69 -26.73 -14.07
N THR A 441 -28.40 -25.97 -13.25
CA THR A 441 -27.99 -24.81 -12.51
C THR A 441 -28.56 -24.91 -11.11
N GLN A 442 -27.70 -24.68 -10.12
CA GLN A 442 -28.09 -24.56 -8.72
C GLN A 442 -27.75 -23.15 -8.22
N MET A 443 -28.64 -22.57 -7.41
CA MET A 443 -28.45 -21.26 -6.80
C MET A 443 -28.61 -21.36 -5.28
N GLU A 444 -27.84 -20.58 -4.55
CA GLU A 444 -27.86 -20.49 -3.08
C GLU A 444 -27.67 -19.02 -2.66
N PRO A 445 -28.36 -18.53 -1.61
CA PRO A 445 -28.13 -17.18 -1.10
C PRO A 445 -26.71 -17.01 -0.54
N CYS A 446 -26.15 -15.82 -0.72
CA CYS A 446 -24.92 -15.43 -0.01
C CYS A 446 -25.28 -14.86 1.37
N LEU A 447 -24.61 -15.32 2.42
CA LEU A 447 -24.87 -14.89 3.80
C LEU A 447 -23.90 -13.78 4.22
N ASN A 448 -24.34 -12.92 5.15
CA ASN A 448 -23.54 -11.82 5.70
C ASN A 448 -22.95 -10.87 4.64
N VAL A 449 -23.73 -10.63 3.58
CA VAL A 449 -23.37 -9.71 2.50
C VAL A 449 -23.60 -8.26 2.95
N PRO A 450 -22.65 -7.33 2.69
CA PRO A 450 -22.83 -5.91 2.98
C PRO A 450 -24.04 -5.29 2.27
N ALA A 451 -24.60 -4.23 2.84
CA ALA A 451 -25.59 -3.41 2.16
C ALA A 451 -25.02 -2.78 0.88
N CYS A 452 -25.88 -2.64 -0.12
CA CYS A 452 -25.64 -1.69 -1.22
C CYS A 452 -25.96 -0.28 -0.70
#